data_AF-A0A2G9MLM6-F1
#
_entry.id   AF-A0A2G9MLM6-F1
#
_cell.length_a   1.000
_cell.length_b   1.000
_cell.length_c   1.000
_cell.angle_alpha   90.00
_cell.angle_beta   90.00
_cell.angle_gamma   90.00
#
_symmetry.space_group_name_H-M   'P 1'
#
loop_
_entity.id
_entity.type
_entity.pdbx_description
1 polymer ?
#
loop_
_entity_poly.entity_id
_entity_poly.type
_entity_poly.pdbx_seq_one_letter_code
_entity_poly.pdbx_strand_id
1 'polypeptide(L)'
;EISLTRKVVFYLGDVIRSGKSLQKALATLEQVMLLEKKAYVEVRKFIVFTIGCKKAEEVLEEFDRRLRQRFPDYEGTTLVYFEGRFNLVEDDSILLSEKNTDLIRKDCLLSPEFYLSQFDELHYPLERCVLYDGGSRAFDIFNFKEEIQTYWTCLLQEAKKGYTLKQALYDRFPAKLAKLTEDGSSEALQKLCIDRLEAIQYHVR
;
A
#
# COMPACT_ATOMS: atom_id res chain seq x y z
N GLU A 1 -2.56 -43.87 22.87
CA GLU A 1 -3.25 -42.59 22.58
C GLU A 1 -3.08 -42.27 21.10
N ILE A 2 -4.16 -41.98 20.38
CA ILE A 2 -4.06 -41.42 19.03
C ILE A 2 -3.92 -39.91 19.19
N SER A 3 -2.72 -39.39 18.99
CA SER A 3 -2.44 -37.96 18.89
C SER A 3 -2.84 -37.49 17.49
N LEU A 4 -4.00 -36.84 17.36
CA LEU A 4 -4.38 -36.19 16.11
C LEU A 4 -3.71 -34.81 16.02
N THR A 5 -2.63 -34.71 15.26
CA THR A 5 -2.01 -33.44 14.89
C THR A 5 -3.01 -32.64 14.05
N ARG A 6 -3.43 -31.48 14.54
CA ARG A 6 -4.24 -30.48 13.84
C ARG A 6 -3.37 -29.76 12.82
N LYS A 7 -3.61 -30.02 11.54
CA LYS A 7 -3.00 -29.25 10.45
C LYS A 7 -3.74 -27.94 10.29
N VAL A 8 -3.02 -26.82 10.24
CA VAL A 8 -3.60 -25.48 10.14
C VAL A 8 -3.11 -24.74 8.90
N VAL A 9 -4.00 -23.93 8.33
CA VAL A 9 -3.69 -22.96 7.29
C VAL A 9 -3.93 -21.57 7.86
N PHE A 10 -2.92 -20.71 7.79
CA PHE A 10 -3.02 -19.33 8.24
C PHE A 10 -3.41 -18.42 7.08
N TYR A 11 -4.31 -17.49 7.38
CA TYR A 11 -4.69 -16.40 6.50
C TYR A 11 -4.39 -15.08 7.20
N LEU A 12 -3.69 -14.18 6.52
CA LEU A 12 -3.35 -12.85 7.01
C LEU A 12 -3.75 -11.81 5.97
N GLY A 13 -4.43 -10.76 6.39
CA GLY A 13 -4.68 -9.57 5.60
C GLY A 13 -4.11 -8.36 6.30
N ASP A 14 -3.18 -7.63 5.67
CA ASP A 14 -2.62 -6.41 6.24
C ASP A 14 -2.08 -5.45 5.15
N VAL A 15 -1.94 -4.18 5.50
CA VAL A 15 -1.26 -3.17 4.69
C VAL A 15 0.23 -3.21 5.00
N ILE A 16 1.02 -3.85 4.12
CA ILE A 16 2.44 -4.10 4.39
C ILE A 16 3.30 -3.05 3.68
N ARG A 17 3.74 -2.07 4.47
CA ARG A 17 4.69 -1.03 4.04
C ARG A 17 6.12 -1.45 4.34
N SER A 18 6.69 -0.99 5.45
CA SER A 18 8.07 -1.30 5.85
C SER A 18 8.29 -2.74 6.34
N GLY A 19 7.24 -3.57 6.46
CA GLY A 19 7.33 -4.94 6.98
C GLY A 19 7.57 -5.06 8.49
N LYS A 20 7.82 -3.95 9.21
CA LYS A 20 8.14 -3.97 10.65
C LYS A 20 7.03 -4.55 11.53
N SER A 21 5.78 -4.21 11.25
CA SER A 21 4.62 -4.76 11.98
C SER A 21 4.49 -6.26 11.74
N LEU A 22 4.59 -6.67 10.47
CA LEU A 22 4.55 -8.06 10.05
C LEU A 22 5.65 -8.89 10.73
N GLN A 23 6.90 -8.43 10.72
CA GLN A 23 8.02 -9.12 11.38
C GLN A 23 7.73 -9.39 12.86
N LYS A 24 7.24 -8.38 13.58
CA LYS A 24 6.88 -8.52 15.00
C LYS A 24 5.74 -9.53 15.18
N ALA A 25 4.69 -9.44 14.38
CA ALA A 25 3.55 -10.36 14.44
C ALA A 25 3.97 -11.82 14.18
N LEU A 26 4.79 -12.06 13.17
CA LEU A 26 5.30 -13.39 12.84
C LEU A 26 6.23 -13.94 13.92
N ALA A 27 7.09 -13.11 14.52
CA ALA A 27 7.94 -13.51 15.64
C ALA A 27 7.10 -13.89 16.87
N THR A 28 6.06 -13.12 17.20
CA THR A 28 5.13 -13.45 18.27
C THR A 28 4.38 -14.75 17.98
N LEU A 29 3.89 -14.94 16.74
CA LEU A 29 3.23 -16.18 16.33
C LEU A 29 4.14 -17.39 16.51
N GLU A 30 5.40 -17.28 16.07
CA GLU A 30 6.41 -18.33 16.24
C GLU A 30 6.64 -18.65 17.73
N GLN A 31 6.71 -17.64 18.59
CA GLN A 31 6.82 -17.85 20.04
C GLN A 31 5.62 -18.58 20.64
N VAL A 32 4.39 -18.21 20.26
CA VAL A 32 3.17 -18.89 20.74
C VAL A 32 3.18 -20.36 20.31
N MET A 33 3.55 -20.63 19.05
CA MET A 33 3.68 -21.99 18.52
C MET A 33 4.74 -22.83 19.27
N LEU A 34 5.78 -22.21 19.81
CA LEU A 34 6.84 -22.88 20.59
C LEU A 34 6.48 -23.08 22.08
N LEU A 35 5.76 -22.14 22.67
CA LEU A 35 5.40 -22.17 24.10
C LEU A 35 4.30 -23.18 24.39
N GLU A 36 3.42 -23.46 23.43
CA GLU A 36 2.54 -24.62 23.48
C GLU A 36 3.36 -25.91 23.31
N LYS A 37 4.09 -26.32 24.36
CA LYS A 37 4.89 -27.57 24.47
C LYS A 37 4.08 -28.87 24.22
N LYS A 38 2.81 -28.75 23.85
CA LYS A 38 1.90 -29.80 23.40
C LYS A 38 1.50 -29.56 21.94
N ALA A 39 2.42 -29.11 21.08
CA ALA A 39 2.13 -28.69 19.71
C ALA A 39 1.64 -29.85 18.83
N TYR A 40 0.37 -30.20 19.01
CA TYR A 40 -0.46 -30.94 18.06
C TYR A 40 -0.84 -30.02 16.90
N VAL A 41 -0.09 -28.96 16.60
CA VAL A 41 -0.42 -28.00 15.54
C VAL A 41 0.72 -28.01 14.54
N GLU A 42 0.42 -28.47 13.33
CA GLU A 42 1.35 -28.46 12.21
C GLU A 42 0.88 -27.40 11.20
N VAL A 43 1.75 -26.44 10.90
CA VAL A 43 1.42 -25.43 9.90
C VAL A 43 1.60 -26.04 8.52
N ARG A 44 0.51 -26.10 7.77
CA ARG A 44 0.49 -26.64 6.41
C ARG A 44 0.74 -25.57 5.36
N LYS A 45 0.16 -24.38 5.54
CA LYS A 45 0.23 -23.29 4.54
C LYS A 45 0.03 -21.93 5.20
N PHE A 46 0.67 -20.90 4.65
CA PHE A 46 0.50 -19.52 5.08
C PHE A 46 0.10 -18.66 3.87
N ILE A 47 -1.02 -17.96 3.94
CA ILE A 47 -1.54 -17.16 2.83
C ILE A 47 -1.69 -15.71 3.31
N VAL A 48 -1.04 -14.79 2.62
CA VAL A 48 -1.02 -13.37 2.95
C VAL A 48 -1.65 -12.59 1.82
N PHE A 49 -2.61 -11.75 2.14
CA PHE A 49 -3.21 -10.78 1.24
C PHE A 49 -2.77 -9.38 1.66
N THR A 50 -2.35 -8.54 0.70
CA THR A 50 -1.83 -7.22 1.05
C THR A 50 -2.07 -6.16 -0.01
N ILE A 51 -2.33 -4.94 0.46
CA ILE A 51 -1.96 -3.72 -0.27
C ILE A 51 -0.58 -3.34 0.28
N GLY A 52 0.46 -3.49 -0.52
CA GLY A 52 1.81 -3.36 0.00
C GLY A 52 2.90 -3.34 -1.06
N CYS A 53 4.14 -3.45 -0.61
CA CYS A 53 5.32 -3.39 -1.47
C CYS A 53 6.22 -4.63 -1.35
N LYS A 54 7.36 -4.60 -2.04
CA LYS A 54 8.37 -5.66 -2.04
C LYS A 54 8.88 -6.05 -0.65
N LYS A 55 8.80 -5.16 0.35
CA LYS A 55 9.20 -5.48 1.73
C LYS A 55 8.38 -6.61 2.35
N ALA A 56 7.16 -6.86 1.88
CA ALA A 56 6.39 -8.03 2.31
C ALA A 56 7.08 -9.35 1.91
N GLU A 57 7.65 -9.42 0.70
CA GLU A 57 8.38 -10.60 0.22
C GLU A 57 9.58 -10.91 1.10
N GLU A 58 10.43 -9.90 1.36
CA GLU A 58 11.64 -10.06 2.18
C GLU A 58 11.34 -10.67 3.57
N VAL A 59 10.25 -10.19 4.20
CA VAL A 59 9.82 -10.69 5.51
C VAL A 59 9.26 -12.11 5.43
N LEU A 60 8.46 -12.40 4.39
CA LEU A 60 7.77 -13.67 4.24
C LEU A 60 8.67 -14.79 3.72
N GLU A 61 9.69 -14.49 2.91
CA GLU A 61 10.72 -15.45 2.50
C GLU A 61 11.51 -15.98 3.70
N GLU A 62 11.89 -15.06 4.60
CA GLU A 62 12.60 -15.38 5.83
C GLU A 62 11.73 -16.26 6.75
N PHE A 63 10.44 -15.95 6.86
CA PHE A 63 9.50 -16.75 7.63
C PHE A 63 9.17 -18.11 6.98
N ASP A 64 8.97 -18.16 5.66
CA ASP A 64 8.73 -19.38 4.89
C ASP A 64 9.85 -20.41 5.12
N ARG A 65 11.11 -19.95 5.07
CA ARG A 65 12.27 -20.81 5.32
C ARG A 65 12.25 -21.42 6.71
N ARG A 66 11.91 -20.64 7.74
CA ARG A 66 11.80 -21.14 9.12
C ARG A 66 10.67 -22.16 9.27
N LEU A 67 9.53 -21.93 8.62
CA LEU A 67 8.41 -22.88 8.62
C LEU A 67 8.77 -24.19 7.91
N ARG A 68 9.45 -24.14 6.76
CA ARG A 68 9.93 -25.35 6.05
C ARG A 68 10.88 -26.20 6.88
N GLN A 69 11.77 -25.56 7.66
CA GLN A 69 12.68 -26.27 8.56
C GLN A 69 11.95 -26.92 9.73
N ARG A 70 10.80 -26.36 10.13
CA ARG A 70 10.05 -26.78 11.31
C ARG A 70 9.00 -27.85 11.03
N PHE A 71 8.28 -27.72 9.90
CA PHE A 71 7.12 -28.53 9.57
C PHE A 71 7.36 -29.32 8.28
N PRO A 72 7.57 -30.64 8.36
CA PRO A 72 7.86 -31.47 7.19
C PRO A 72 6.80 -31.40 6.08
N ASP A 73 5.52 -31.25 6.44
CA ASP A 73 4.42 -31.18 5.48
C ASP A 73 4.04 -29.73 5.09
N TYR A 74 4.93 -28.75 5.32
CA TYR A 74 4.66 -27.35 4.95
C TYR A 74 4.72 -27.13 3.43
N GLU A 75 3.60 -26.68 2.87
CA GLU A 75 3.43 -26.46 1.43
C GLU A 75 4.05 -25.13 0.97
N GLY A 76 4.15 -24.15 1.86
CA GLY A 76 4.76 -22.86 1.59
C GLY A 76 3.90 -21.65 1.93
N THR A 77 4.52 -20.48 1.81
CA THR A 77 3.88 -19.17 1.94
C THR A 77 3.42 -18.66 0.58
N THR A 78 2.17 -18.22 0.48
CA THR A 78 1.62 -17.54 -0.70
C THR A 78 1.36 -16.07 -0.35
N LEU A 79 1.93 -15.16 -1.14
CA LEU A 79 1.67 -13.73 -1.03
C LEU A 79 0.80 -13.28 -2.21
N VAL A 80 -0.30 -12.64 -1.91
CA VAL A 80 -1.29 -12.11 -2.86
C VAL A 80 -1.33 -10.60 -2.70
N TYR A 81 -1.00 -9.87 -3.76
CA TYR A 81 -1.14 -8.42 -3.80
C TYR A 81 -2.53 -8.05 -4.32
N PHE A 82 -3.23 -7.19 -3.59
CA PHE A 82 -4.42 -6.50 -4.09
C PHE A 82 -4.01 -5.32 -4.93
N GLU A 83 -4.57 -5.22 -6.14
CA GLU A 83 -4.37 -4.15 -7.13
C GLU A 83 -2.97 -3.95 -7.68
N GLY A 84 -1.93 -4.29 -6.92
CA GLY A 84 -0.58 -4.19 -7.39
C GLY A 84 0.45 -4.43 -6.30
N ARG A 85 1.66 -4.69 -6.77
CA ARG A 85 2.88 -4.62 -5.98
C ARG A 85 3.40 -3.20 -6.09
N PHE A 86 3.10 -2.40 -5.08
CA PHE A 86 3.43 -0.97 -5.02
C PHE A 86 4.87 -0.72 -4.60
N ASN A 87 5.34 0.52 -4.79
CA ASN A 87 6.62 0.98 -4.29
C ASN A 87 6.41 1.86 -3.06
N LEU A 88 7.36 1.79 -2.14
CA LEU A 88 7.41 2.67 -0.97
C LEU A 88 8.28 3.87 -1.34
N VAL A 89 7.89 5.07 -0.92
CA VAL A 89 8.75 6.25 -1.08
C VAL A 89 9.99 6.10 -0.21
N GLU A 90 11.17 6.10 -0.82
CA GLU A 90 12.47 5.90 -0.13
C GLU A 90 13.29 7.20 0.02
N ASP A 91 12.95 8.24 -0.74
CA ASP A 91 13.64 9.53 -0.77
C ASP A 91 12.67 10.69 -1.05
N ASP A 92 13.20 11.91 -1.15
CA ASP A 92 12.42 13.13 -1.37
C ASP A 92 12.23 13.43 -2.87
N SER A 93 12.40 12.45 -3.77
CA SER A 93 12.27 12.65 -5.22
C SER A 93 10.83 12.89 -5.66
N ILE A 94 9.85 12.54 -4.84
CA ILE A 94 8.43 12.70 -5.13
C ILE A 94 7.87 13.82 -4.25
N LEU A 95 7.43 14.89 -4.91
CA LEU A 95 6.88 16.08 -4.28
C LEU A 95 5.68 15.73 -3.38
N LEU A 96 5.68 16.24 -2.14
CA LEU A 96 4.61 16.05 -1.14
C LEU A 96 4.36 14.57 -0.79
N SER A 97 5.41 13.79 -0.64
CA SER A 97 5.32 12.39 -0.18
C SER A 97 5.98 12.18 1.18
N GLU A 98 5.49 11.18 1.91
CA GLU A 98 6.02 10.75 3.20
C GLU A 98 6.89 9.49 3.04
N LYS A 99 8.20 9.68 3.24
CA LYS A 99 9.19 8.60 3.21
C LYS A 99 8.83 7.46 4.16
N ASN A 100 9.00 6.22 3.68
CA ASN A 100 8.69 4.97 4.36
C ASN A 100 7.21 4.77 4.73
N THR A 101 6.32 5.64 4.25
CA THR A 101 4.90 5.66 4.63
C THR A 101 3.99 5.58 3.41
N ASP A 102 4.29 6.33 2.35
CA ASP A 102 3.44 6.39 1.16
C ASP A 102 3.75 5.26 0.18
N LEU A 103 2.69 4.57 -0.24
CA LEU A 103 2.71 3.62 -1.35
C LEU A 103 2.34 4.37 -2.63
N ILE A 104 3.25 4.37 -3.60
CA ILE A 104 3.08 5.04 -4.89
C ILE A 104 2.78 4.03 -6.00
N ARG A 105 2.30 4.55 -7.13
CA ARG A 105 1.95 3.76 -8.32
C ARG A 105 3.04 3.81 -9.40
N LYS A 106 4.00 4.71 -9.26
CA LYS A 106 5.12 4.89 -10.19
C LYS A 106 6.03 3.67 -10.18
N ASP A 107 6.35 3.18 -11.37
CA ASP A 107 7.23 2.02 -11.62
C ASP A 107 6.82 0.75 -10.83
N CYS A 108 5.50 0.57 -10.67
CA CYS A 108 4.89 -0.56 -9.95
C CYS A 108 4.34 -1.62 -10.91
N LEU A 109 4.18 -2.84 -10.41
CA LEU A 109 3.42 -3.88 -11.09
C LEU A 109 1.95 -3.78 -10.65
N LEU A 110 1.10 -3.28 -11.53
CA LEU A 110 -0.32 -3.05 -11.25
C LEU A 110 -1.19 -4.08 -11.97
N SER A 111 -2.34 -4.44 -11.38
CA SER A 111 -3.40 -5.17 -12.06
C SER A 111 -3.90 -4.33 -13.25
N PRO A 112 -4.30 -4.97 -14.36
CA PRO A 112 -4.90 -4.26 -15.47
C PRO A 112 -6.12 -3.41 -15.07
N GLU A 113 -6.95 -3.95 -14.17
CA GLU A 113 -8.17 -3.31 -13.69
C GLU A 113 -7.86 -2.05 -12.89
N PHE A 114 -6.90 -2.11 -11.95
CA PHE A 114 -6.48 -0.95 -11.18
C PHE A 114 -5.77 0.09 -12.05
N TYR A 115 -4.93 -0.36 -12.98
CA TYR A 115 -4.26 0.53 -13.92
C TYR A 115 -5.30 1.34 -14.71
N LEU A 116 -6.34 0.67 -15.22
CA LEU A 116 -7.41 1.30 -16.00
C LEU A 116 -8.29 2.24 -15.16
N SER A 117 -8.56 1.91 -13.89
CA SER A 117 -9.36 2.79 -13.04
C SER A 117 -8.67 4.14 -12.77
N GLN A 118 -7.34 4.23 -12.89
CA GLN A 118 -6.64 5.51 -12.72
C GLN A 118 -6.90 6.51 -13.86
N PHE A 119 -7.61 6.11 -14.93
CA PHE A 119 -8.03 7.01 -16.00
C PHE A 119 -9.48 7.49 -15.84
N ASP A 120 -10.24 6.95 -14.89
CA ASP A 120 -11.63 7.35 -14.66
C ASP A 120 -11.71 8.83 -14.22
N GLU A 121 -10.74 9.25 -13.39
CA GLU A 121 -10.67 10.59 -12.85
C GLU A 121 -9.22 11.07 -12.79
N LEU A 122 -8.96 12.28 -13.28
CA LEU A 122 -7.60 12.84 -13.40
C LEU A 122 -6.88 13.00 -12.05
N HIS A 123 -7.64 13.08 -10.95
CA HIS A 123 -7.09 13.21 -9.61
C HIS A 123 -6.65 11.88 -8.97
N TYR A 124 -7.18 10.73 -9.39
CA TYR A 124 -6.82 9.40 -8.84
C TYR A 124 -5.32 9.09 -8.87
N PRO A 125 -4.61 9.27 -9.99
CA PRO A 125 -3.17 9.00 -10.06
C PRO A 125 -2.34 10.03 -9.27
N LEU A 126 -2.92 11.18 -8.96
CA LEU A 126 -2.28 12.22 -8.16
C LEU A 126 -2.47 12.03 -6.66
N GLU A 127 -3.38 11.15 -6.22
CA GLU A 127 -3.55 10.88 -4.80
C GLU A 127 -2.22 10.47 -4.16
N ARG A 128 -1.93 11.07 -2.99
CA ARG A 128 -0.63 11.00 -2.30
C ARG A 128 -0.15 9.56 -2.14
N CYS A 129 -1.06 8.69 -1.72
CA CYS A 129 -0.83 7.27 -1.49
C CYS A 129 -1.90 6.45 -2.22
N VAL A 130 -1.62 5.17 -2.46
CA VAL A 130 -2.61 4.18 -2.92
C VAL A 130 -3.70 3.96 -1.88
N LEU A 131 -3.33 4.02 -0.60
CA LEU A 131 -4.24 3.84 0.52
C LEU A 131 -3.92 4.86 1.61
N TYR A 132 -4.87 5.73 1.88
CA TYR A 132 -4.75 6.71 2.96
C TYR A 132 -5.19 6.17 4.32
N ASP A 133 -6.22 5.33 4.33
CA ASP A 133 -6.89 4.85 5.55
C ASP A 133 -6.29 3.53 6.07
N GLY A 134 -4.98 3.35 5.90
CA GLY A 134 -4.28 2.12 6.25
C GLY A 134 -3.61 2.19 7.63
N GLY A 135 -3.79 1.15 8.45
CA GLY A 135 -3.08 0.99 9.72
C GLY A 135 -3.58 1.92 10.82
N SER A 136 -2.68 2.63 11.52
CA SER A 136 -3.06 3.48 12.67
C SER A 136 -3.92 4.69 12.31
N ARG A 137 -4.04 5.03 11.01
CA ARG A 137 -4.88 6.13 10.50
C ARG A 137 -6.32 5.70 10.23
N ALA A 138 -6.60 4.38 10.25
CA ALA A 138 -7.83 3.73 9.77
C ALA A 138 -9.17 4.16 10.44
N PHE A 139 -9.13 5.04 11.44
CA PHE A 139 -10.29 5.34 12.29
C PHE A 139 -10.44 6.81 12.67
N ASP A 140 -9.58 7.69 12.16
CA ASP A 140 -9.66 9.13 12.46
C ASP A 140 -10.09 9.91 11.20
N ILE A 141 -11.41 9.93 10.99
CA ILE A 141 -12.04 10.53 9.81
C ILE A 141 -11.69 12.02 9.69
N PHE A 142 -11.56 12.74 10.82
CA PHE A 142 -11.24 14.16 10.82
C PHE A 142 -9.79 14.40 10.41
N ASN A 143 -8.85 13.67 11.00
CA ASN A 143 -7.43 13.77 10.61
C ASN A 143 -7.22 13.30 9.17
N PHE A 144 -7.90 12.24 8.74
CA PHE A 144 -7.87 11.77 7.35
C PHE A 144 -8.30 12.86 6.36
N LYS A 145 -9.41 13.55 6.65
CA LYS A 145 -9.90 14.66 5.82
C LYS A 145 -8.90 15.82 5.79
N GLU A 146 -8.38 16.22 6.95
CA GLU A 146 -7.39 17.30 7.05
C GLU A 146 -6.11 16.97 6.28
N GLU A 147 -5.63 15.72 6.35
CA GLU A 147 -4.46 15.26 5.59
C GLU A 147 -4.69 15.37 4.07
N ILE A 148 -5.84 14.92 3.57
CA ILE A 148 -6.18 15.05 2.14
C ILE A 148 -6.28 16.53 1.75
N GLN A 149 -7.01 17.35 2.52
CA GLN A 149 -7.14 18.78 2.22
C GLN A 149 -5.79 19.50 2.24
N THR A 150 -4.93 19.15 3.19
CA THR A 150 -3.56 19.68 3.29
C THR A 150 -2.75 19.29 2.07
N TYR A 151 -2.77 18.01 1.68
CA TYR A 151 -2.08 17.53 0.49
C TYR A 151 -2.48 18.32 -0.77
N TRP A 152 -3.78 18.42 -1.05
CA TRP A 152 -4.28 19.13 -2.23
C TRP A 152 -4.05 20.64 -2.17
N THR A 153 -4.08 21.24 -0.98
CA THR A 153 -3.73 22.66 -0.77
C THR A 153 -2.24 22.91 -1.04
N CYS A 154 -1.35 22.04 -0.56
CA CYS A 154 0.07 22.13 -0.85
C CYS A 154 0.35 21.92 -2.34
N LEU A 155 -0.32 20.97 -2.99
CA LEU A 155 -0.16 20.75 -4.43
C LEU A 155 -0.61 21.97 -5.24
N LEU A 156 -1.70 22.63 -4.83
CA LEU A 156 -2.13 23.91 -5.41
C LEU A 156 -1.07 25.01 -5.25
N GLN A 157 -0.40 25.08 -4.09
CA GLN A 157 0.68 26.05 -3.86
C GLN A 157 1.87 25.79 -4.78
N GLU A 158 2.25 24.52 -4.97
CA GLU A 158 3.33 24.15 -5.91
C GLU A 158 2.93 24.43 -7.36
N ALA A 159 1.66 24.20 -7.71
CA ALA A 159 1.13 24.55 -9.02
C ALA A 159 1.22 26.06 -9.31
N LYS A 160 0.91 26.91 -8.31
CA LYS A 160 1.08 28.38 -8.39
C LYS A 160 2.53 28.82 -8.54
N LYS A 161 3.50 27.99 -8.14
CA LYS A 161 4.94 28.22 -8.33
C LYS A 161 5.44 27.71 -9.70
N GLY A 162 4.56 27.14 -10.52
CA GLY A 162 4.88 26.64 -11.86
C GLY A 162 5.06 25.12 -11.95
N TYR A 163 4.78 24.36 -10.89
CA TYR A 163 4.71 22.90 -10.99
C TYR A 163 3.54 22.49 -11.88
N THR A 164 3.80 21.66 -12.88
CA THR A 164 2.83 21.37 -13.94
C THR A 164 2.07 20.07 -13.68
N LEU A 165 0.85 19.97 -14.23
CA LEU A 165 0.08 18.71 -14.18
C LEU A 165 0.88 17.54 -14.75
N LYS A 166 1.62 17.77 -15.84
CA LYS A 166 2.46 16.75 -16.45
C LYS A 166 3.55 16.23 -15.51
N GLN A 167 4.20 17.12 -14.74
CA GLN A 167 5.18 16.73 -13.72
C GLN A 167 4.51 15.95 -12.58
N ALA A 168 3.38 16.45 -12.07
CA ALA A 168 2.62 15.80 -11.00
C ALA A 168 2.23 14.35 -11.36
N LEU A 169 1.75 14.13 -12.58
CA LEU A 169 1.41 12.80 -13.08
C LEU A 169 2.64 11.91 -13.26
N TYR A 170 3.73 12.46 -13.79
CA TYR A 170 4.99 11.72 -13.99
C TYR A 170 5.63 11.28 -12.67
N ASP A 171 5.48 12.06 -11.61
CA ASP A 171 6.06 11.74 -10.30
C ASP A 171 5.30 10.62 -9.58
N ARG A 172 4.03 10.38 -9.94
CA ARG A 172 3.14 9.51 -9.18
C ARG A 172 2.62 8.28 -9.93
N PHE A 173 2.56 8.33 -11.25
CA PHE A 173 1.98 7.27 -12.08
C PHE A 173 2.83 6.94 -13.32
N PRO A 174 2.73 5.73 -13.89
CA PRO A 174 3.51 5.36 -15.07
C PRO A 174 3.36 6.36 -16.22
N ALA A 175 4.49 6.67 -16.86
CA ALA A 175 4.67 7.76 -17.84
C ALA A 175 3.73 7.75 -19.06
N LYS A 176 2.94 6.69 -19.28
CA LYS A 176 1.90 6.65 -20.34
C LYS A 176 0.76 7.64 -20.06
N LEU A 177 0.40 7.87 -18.79
CA LEU A 177 -0.68 8.77 -18.41
C LEU A 177 -0.32 10.25 -18.63
N ALA A 178 0.94 10.63 -18.40
CA ALA A 178 1.44 11.99 -18.67
C ALA A 178 1.39 12.39 -20.17
N LYS A 179 1.05 11.44 -21.06
CA LYS A 179 0.82 11.68 -22.50
C LYS A 179 -0.66 11.83 -22.86
N LEU A 180 -1.59 11.64 -21.92
CA LEU A 180 -3.03 11.65 -22.18
C LEU A 180 -3.73 12.97 -21.84
N THR A 181 -3.04 13.92 -21.19
CA THR A 181 -3.59 15.24 -20.94
C THR A 181 -3.25 16.16 -22.11
N GLU A 182 -4.26 16.67 -22.83
CA GLU A 182 -4.04 17.69 -23.87
C GLU A 182 -3.45 18.98 -23.26
N ASP A 183 -3.90 19.35 -22.06
CA ASP A 183 -3.35 20.43 -21.26
C ASP A 183 -2.64 19.89 -20.02
N GLY A 184 -1.31 19.90 -20.06
CA GLY A 184 -0.44 19.48 -18.96
C GLY A 184 0.13 20.65 -18.14
N SER A 185 -0.44 21.85 -18.25
CA SER A 185 0.08 23.11 -17.69
C SER A 185 0.00 23.21 -16.16
N SER A 186 0.54 24.30 -15.61
CA SER A 186 0.34 24.62 -14.18
C SER A 186 -1.09 25.04 -13.92
N GLU A 187 -1.71 25.74 -14.87
CA GLU A 187 -3.09 26.22 -14.82
C GLU A 187 -4.08 25.06 -14.75
N ALA A 188 -3.84 24.00 -15.54
CA ALA A 188 -4.61 22.76 -15.47
C ALA A 188 -4.51 22.10 -14.09
N LEU A 189 -3.30 22.05 -13.51
CA LEU A 189 -3.11 21.50 -12.17
C LEU A 189 -3.81 22.36 -11.10
N GLN A 190 -3.70 23.69 -11.19
CA GLN A 190 -4.37 24.61 -10.27
C GLN A 190 -5.89 24.40 -10.32
N LYS A 191 -6.48 24.34 -11.52
CA LYS A 191 -7.91 24.06 -11.70
C LYS A 191 -8.31 22.73 -11.06
N LEU A 192 -7.57 21.66 -11.35
CA LEU A 192 -7.82 20.33 -10.79
C LEU A 192 -7.77 20.33 -9.26
N CYS A 193 -6.78 21.00 -8.65
CA CYS A 193 -6.70 21.09 -7.20
C CYS A 193 -7.87 21.87 -6.59
N ILE A 194 -8.32 22.96 -7.23
CA ILE A 194 -9.49 23.72 -6.77
C ILE A 194 -10.75 22.85 -6.82
N ASP A 195 -11.02 22.23 -7.97
CA ASP A 195 -12.19 21.35 -8.17
C ASP A 195 -12.19 20.22 -7.13
N ARG A 196 -11.01 19.64 -6.84
CA ARG A 196 -10.85 18.57 -5.86
C ARG A 196 -11.09 19.06 -4.43
N LEU A 197 -10.55 20.22 -4.06
CA LEU A 197 -10.75 20.82 -2.73
C LEU A 197 -12.23 21.14 -2.48
N GLU A 198 -12.93 21.65 -3.48
CA GLU A 198 -14.38 21.87 -3.42
C GLU A 198 -15.13 20.54 -3.23
N ALA A 199 -14.81 19.52 -4.02
CA ALA A 199 -15.46 18.20 -3.90
C ALA A 199 -15.30 17.57 -2.49
N ILE A 200 -14.12 17.71 -1.88
CA ILE A 200 -13.84 17.23 -0.51
C ILE A 200 -14.69 18.00 0.53
N GLN A 201 -15.02 19.26 0.29
CA GLN A 201 -15.89 20.04 1.18
C GLN A 201 -17.36 19.62 1.08
N TYR A 202 -17.86 19.25 -0.10
CA TYR A 202 -19.27 18.90 -0.33
C TYR A 202 -19.67 17.50 0.13
N HIS A 203 -18.78 16.51 0.09
CA HIS A 203 -19.11 15.09 0.38
C HIS A 203 -19.19 14.72 1.87
N VAL A 204 -19.17 15.72 2.78
CA VAL A 204 -19.13 15.49 4.23
C VAL A 204 -20.09 16.44 4.96
N ARG A 205 -21.35 16.46 4.53
CA ARG A 205 -22.49 16.98 5.30
C ARG A 205 -23.37 15.84 5.80
#